data_AF-A0A183JR67-F1
#
_entry.id   AF-A0A183JR67-F1
#
_cell.length_a   1.000
_cell.length_b   1.000
_cell.length_c   1.000
_cell.angle_alpha   90.00
_cell.angle_beta   90.00
_cell.angle_gamma   90.00
#
_symmetry.space_group_name_H-M   'P 1'
#
loop_
_entity.id
_entity.type
_entity.pdbx_description
1 polymer ?
#
loop_
_entity_poly.entity_id
_entity_poly.type
_entity_poly.pdbx_seq_one_letter_code
_entity_poly.pdbx_strand_id
1 'polypeptide(L)'
;MKQLDIHSTSKAFEDYLESFEIWIITKKDVKGDKIVAHFLTFIIREAYSLLKTLAYPEKIISLPYATPKELLSNHVKCTSFECRERAKFHKMVRQNDQKVREFIIELQKQAAKCNFGYQLHV
;
A
#
# COMPACT_ATOMS: atom_id res chain seq x y z
N MET A 1 -1.61 17.55 -12.37
CA MET A 1 -1.15 16.30 -11.74
C MET A 1 -2.26 15.27 -11.86
N LYS A 2 -1.95 14.00 -12.12
CA LYS A 2 -3.00 12.95 -12.15
C LYS A 2 -3.60 12.77 -10.75
N GLN A 3 -4.85 12.31 -10.64
CA GLN A 3 -5.42 11.97 -9.34
C GLN A 3 -4.90 10.60 -8.88
N LEU A 4 -4.71 10.44 -7.57
CA LEU A 4 -4.28 9.16 -6.99
C LEU A 4 -5.42 8.14 -7.00
N ASP A 5 -5.19 6.95 -7.55
CA ASP A 5 -6.05 5.78 -7.41
C ASP A 5 -5.52 4.86 -6.30
N ILE A 6 -6.35 4.56 -5.29
CA ILE A 6 -5.98 3.71 -4.14
C ILE A 6 -5.96 2.21 -4.46
N HIS A 7 -6.55 1.81 -5.60
CA HIS A 7 -6.50 0.43 -6.07
C HIS A 7 -5.26 0.13 -6.92
N SER A 8 -4.40 1.13 -7.12
CA SER A 8 -3.13 0.99 -7.81
C SER A 8 -2.17 0.07 -7.07
N THR A 9 -1.22 -0.51 -7.81
CA THR A 9 -0.15 -1.31 -7.22
C THR A 9 0.72 -0.44 -6.30
N SER A 10 1.40 -1.07 -5.32
CA SER A 10 2.36 -0.36 -4.45
C SER A 10 3.36 0.47 -5.24
N LYS A 11 3.83 -0.05 -6.37
CA LYS A 11 4.78 0.66 -7.24
C LYS A 11 4.16 1.91 -7.87
N ALA A 12 2.96 1.80 -8.43
CA ALA A 12 2.27 2.95 -9.02
C ALA A 12 1.93 4.03 -7.98
N PHE A 13 1.63 3.62 -6.74
CA PHE A 13 1.44 4.55 -5.62
C PHE A 13 2.74 5.26 -5.22
N GLU A 14 3.87 4.54 -5.17
CA GLU A 14 5.20 5.14 -4.92
C GLU A 14 5.59 6.15 -6.01
N ASP A 15 5.42 5.80 -7.29
CA ASP A 15 5.71 6.69 -8.42
C ASP A 15 4.84 7.96 -8.39
N TYR A 16 3.59 7.83 -7.92
CA TYR A 16 2.70 8.96 -7.69
C TYR A 16 3.23 9.89 -6.58
N LEU A 17 3.65 9.33 -5.45
CA LEU A 17 4.19 10.11 -4.33
C LEU A 17 5.46 10.86 -4.73
N GLU A 18 6.36 10.21 -5.46
CA GLU A 18 7.55 10.86 -6.01
C GLU A 18 7.18 12.02 -6.93
N SER A 19 6.22 11.80 -7.84
CA SER A 19 5.70 12.85 -8.72
C SER A 19 5.07 14.02 -7.94
N PHE A 20 4.41 13.75 -6.80
CA PHE A 20 3.85 14.77 -5.92
C PHE A 20 4.95 15.61 -5.28
N GLU A 21 5.98 14.97 -4.76
CA GLU A 21 7.10 15.62 -4.08
C GLU A 21 7.90 16.48 -5.05
N ILE A 22 8.15 16.00 -6.27
CA ILE A 22 8.74 16.79 -7.35
C ILE A 22 7.87 18.02 -7.64
N TRP A 23 6.54 17.84 -7.75
CA TRP A 23 5.62 18.95 -7.97
C TRP A 23 5.69 19.99 -6.85
N ILE A 24 5.77 19.56 -5.58
CA ILE A 24 5.95 20.46 -4.43
C ILE A 24 7.26 21.25 -4.54
N ILE A 25 8.37 20.61 -4.89
CA ILE A 25 9.67 21.28 -5.07
C ILE A 25 9.59 22.39 -6.13
N THR A 26 8.80 22.22 -7.19
CA THR A 26 8.60 23.28 -8.19
C THR A 26 7.80 24.48 -7.69
N LYS A 27 7.13 24.38 -6.55
CA LYS A 27 6.29 25.44 -5.97
C LYS A 27 7.04 26.16 -4.85
N LYS A 28 7.51 27.38 -5.13
CA LYS A 28 8.29 28.22 -4.21
C LYS A 28 7.62 28.50 -2.85
N ASP A 29 6.28 28.47 -2.77
CA ASP A 29 5.52 28.93 -1.59
C ASP A 29 4.70 27.85 -0.87
N VAL A 30 4.91 26.57 -1.17
CA VAL A 30 4.18 25.46 -0.56
C VAL A 30 5.01 24.87 0.58
N LYS A 31 4.60 25.13 1.83
CA LYS A 31 5.26 24.64 3.06
C LYS A 31 4.22 24.21 4.10
N GLY A 32 4.61 23.28 4.97
CA GLY A 32 3.81 22.83 6.12
C GLY A 32 2.40 22.41 5.73
N ASP A 33 1.40 22.98 6.40
CA ASP A 33 -0.03 22.70 6.22
C ASP A 33 -0.51 22.88 4.78
N LYS A 34 0.14 23.75 4.00
CA LYS A 34 -0.18 23.91 2.57
C LYS A 34 0.10 22.64 1.79
N ILE A 35 1.11 21.85 2.16
CA ILE A 35 1.44 20.58 1.47
C ILE A 35 0.29 19.59 1.66
N VAL A 36 -0.22 19.47 2.89
CA VAL A 36 -1.33 18.56 3.24
C VAL A 36 -2.59 18.95 2.48
N ALA A 37 -2.93 20.24 2.45
CA ALA A 37 -4.07 20.73 1.69
C ALA A 37 -3.96 20.38 0.19
N HIS A 38 -2.80 20.63 -0.43
CA HIS A 38 -2.57 20.26 -1.83
C HIS A 38 -2.69 18.75 -2.04
N PHE A 39 -2.08 17.94 -1.17
CA PHE A 39 -2.17 16.48 -1.25
C PHE A 39 -3.62 16.02 -1.25
N LEU A 40 -4.43 16.51 -0.30
CA LEU A 40 -5.86 16.16 -0.20
C LEU A 40 -6.68 16.61 -1.41
N THR A 41 -6.25 17.66 -2.14
CA THR A 41 -6.91 18.07 -3.41
C THR A 41 -6.55 17.19 -4.60
N PHE A 42 -5.39 16.53 -4.58
CA PHE A 42 -4.91 15.70 -5.68
C PHE A 42 -5.22 14.20 -5.54
N ILE A 43 -5.81 13.77 -4.43
CA ILE A 43 -6.30 12.40 -4.25
C ILE A 43 -7.78 12.27 -4.63
N ILE A 44 -8.21 11.08 -5.05
CA ILE A 44 -9.63 10.82 -5.31
C ILE A 44 -10.46 10.81 -4.01
N ARG A 45 -11.78 10.95 -4.16
CA ARG A 45 -12.75 10.97 -3.06
C ARG A 45 -12.65 9.75 -2.14
N GLU A 46 -12.41 8.56 -2.71
CA GLU A 46 -12.29 7.32 -1.94
C GLU A 46 -11.05 7.33 -1.04
N ALA A 47 -9.91 7.77 -1.57
CA ALA A 47 -8.67 7.96 -0.81
C ALA A 47 -8.87 8.93 0.36
N TYR A 48 -9.56 10.05 0.10
CA TYR A 48 -9.88 11.04 1.13
C TYR A 48 -10.79 10.47 2.21
N SER A 49 -11.83 9.70 1.84
CA SER A 49 -12.73 9.05 2.79
C SER A 49 -11.99 8.03 3.65
N LEU A 50 -11.12 7.22 3.05
CA LEU A 50 -10.28 6.28 3.77
C LEU A 50 -9.38 6.99 4.76
N LEU A 51 -8.68 8.04 4.32
CA LEU A 51 -7.82 8.86 5.16
C LEU A 51 -8.56 9.46 6.36
N LYS A 52 -9.79 9.95 6.15
CA LYS A 52 -10.63 10.48 7.23
C LYS A 52 -10.99 9.41 8.26
N THR A 53 -11.22 8.17 7.83
CA THR A 53 -11.47 7.03 8.72
C THR A 53 -10.21 6.63 9.47
N LEU A 54 -9.07 6.55 8.79
CA LEU A 54 -7.80 6.13 9.37
C LEU A 54 -7.20 7.15 10.35
N ALA A 55 -7.47 8.44 10.14
CA ALA A 55 -6.99 9.52 11.00
C ALA A 55 -7.96 9.89 12.13
N TYR A 56 -9.06 9.16 12.33
CA TYR A 56 -9.99 9.44 13.42
C TYR A 56 -9.32 9.17 14.78
N PRO A 57 -9.44 10.09 15.77
CA PRO A 57 -10.33 11.25 15.83
C PRO A 57 -9.75 12.59 15.33
N GLU A 58 -8.49 12.62 14.91
CA GLU A 58 -7.85 13.85 14.44
C GLU A 58 -8.43 14.38 13.11
N LYS A 59 -8.32 15.69 12.90
CA LYS A 59 -8.63 16.29 11.60
C LYS A 59 -7.42 16.12 10.68
N ILE A 60 -7.60 15.44 9.55
CA ILE A 60 -6.48 15.16 8.65
C ILE A 60 -5.76 16.41 8.11
N ILE A 61 -6.47 17.52 7.96
CA ILE A 61 -5.89 18.80 7.53
C ILE A 61 -4.94 19.42 8.56
N SER A 62 -5.06 19.06 9.84
CA SER A 62 -4.15 19.53 10.90
C SER A 62 -2.96 18.60 11.13
N LEU A 63 -2.90 17.47 10.42
CA LEU A 63 -1.77 16.54 10.53
C LEU A 63 -0.65 16.94 9.56
N PRO A 64 0.62 16.71 9.91
CA PRO A 64 1.73 16.93 8.98
C PRO A 64 1.63 15.97 7.79
N TYR A 65 2.14 16.37 6.62
CA TYR A 65 2.08 15.57 5.38
C TYR A 65 2.59 14.12 5.52
N ALA A 66 3.58 13.91 6.40
CA ALA A 66 4.10 12.58 6.71
C ALA A 66 3.00 11.59 7.12
N THR A 67 2.01 12.05 7.90
CA THR A 67 0.94 11.19 8.42
C THR A 67 -0.01 10.67 7.33
N PRO A 68 -0.70 11.49 6.50
CA PRO A 68 -1.54 10.96 5.43
C PRO A 68 -0.73 10.18 4.37
N LYS A 69 0.54 10.54 4.13
CA LYS A 69 1.44 9.74 3.26
C LYS A 69 1.63 8.33 3.82
N GLU A 70 1.96 8.21 5.10
CA GLU A 70 2.18 6.94 5.76
C GLU A 70 0.89 6.10 5.84
N LEU A 71 -0.24 6.70 6.22
CA LEU A 71 -1.54 6.01 6.29
C LEU A 71 -1.93 5.39 4.94
N LEU A 72 -1.82 6.13 3.84
CA LEU A 72 -2.09 5.59 2.52
C LEU A 72 -1.04 4.56 2.09
N SER A 73 0.24 4.79 2.37
CA SER A 73 1.31 3.82 2.08
C SER A 73 1.04 2.49 2.78
N ASN A 74 0.68 2.53 4.05
CA ASN A 74 0.36 1.35 4.84
C ASN A 74 -0.91 0.66 4.32
N HIS A 75 -1.93 1.40 3.88
CA HIS A 75 -3.11 0.79 3.27
C HIS A 75 -2.81 0.08 1.95
N VAL A 76 -2.07 0.73 1.04
CA VAL A 76 -1.71 0.14 -0.26
C VAL A 76 -0.80 -1.09 -0.05
N LYS A 77 0.15 -1.02 0.88
CA LYS A 77 1.00 -2.16 1.27
C LYS A 77 0.22 -3.26 1.98
N CYS A 78 -0.75 -2.91 2.84
CA CYS A 78 -1.59 -3.87 3.56
C CYS A 78 -2.62 -4.55 2.64
N THR A 79 -2.98 -3.93 1.51
CA THR A 79 -3.85 -4.56 0.50
C THR A 79 -3.25 -5.85 -0.06
N SER A 80 -1.91 -5.96 -0.13
CA SER A 80 -1.27 -7.28 -0.12
C SER A 80 -1.28 -7.83 1.30
N PHE A 81 -2.44 -8.29 1.77
CA PHE A 81 -2.56 -8.84 3.11
C PHE A 81 -1.61 -10.03 3.20
N GLU A 82 -0.46 -9.83 3.84
CA GLU A 82 0.47 -10.91 4.16
C GLU A 82 -0.32 -12.05 4.84
N CYS A 83 -1.23 -11.70 5.75
CA CYS A 83 -2.16 -12.65 6.38
C CYS A 83 -3.01 -13.43 5.38
N ARG A 84 -3.49 -12.81 4.30
CA ARG A 84 -4.28 -13.48 3.25
C ARG A 84 -3.42 -14.42 2.42
N GLU A 85 -2.22 -13.98 2.04
CA GLU A 85 -1.29 -14.82 1.26
C GLU A 85 -0.77 -15.99 2.11
N ARG A 86 -0.50 -15.76 3.41
CA ARG A 86 -0.18 -16.81 4.40
C ARG A 86 -1.35 -17.78 4.59
N ALA A 87 -2.57 -17.27 4.72
CA ALA A 87 -3.75 -18.12 4.79
C ALA A 87 -3.94 -18.99 3.53
N LYS A 88 -3.64 -18.46 2.34
CA LYS A 88 -3.62 -19.27 1.10
C LYS A 88 -2.51 -20.31 1.16
N PHE A 89 -1.30 -19.93 1.56
CA PHE A 89 -0.15 -20.83 1.70
C PHE A 89 -0.46 -22.02 2.63
N HIS A 90 -0.97 -21.76 3.83
CA HIS A 90 -1.33 -22.81 4.79
C HIS A 90 -2.51 -23.69 4.33
N LYS A 91 -3.31 -23.23 3.37
CA LYS A 91 -4.40 -24.00 2.77
C LYS A 91 -3.96 -24.81 1.54
N MET A 92 -2.71 -24.67 1.07
CA MET A 92 -2.25 -25.42 -0.10
C MET A 92 -2.12 -26.90 0.24
N VAL A 93 -2.80 -27.74 -0.55
CA VAL A 93 -2.73 -29.20 -0.47
C VAL A 93 -2.45 -29.73 -1.88
N ARG A 94 -1.49 -30.65 -2.00
CA ARG A 94 -1.15 -31.29 -3.29
C ARG A 94 -2.34 -32.12 -3.77
N GLN A 95 -2.73 -31.95 -5.02
CA GLN A 95 -3.74 -32.82 -5.64
C GLN A 95 -3.19 -34.22 -5.89
N ASN A 96 -4.05 -35.24 -5.91
CA ASN A 96 -3.63 -36.64 -6.00
C ASN A 96 -2.77 -36.92 -7.25
N ASP A 97 -3.14 -36.31 -8.38
CA ASP A 97 -2.52 -36.44 -9.70
C ASP A 97 -1.39 -35.43 -9.97
N GLN A 98 -1.23 -34.40 -9.14
CA GLN A 98 -0.22 -33.36 -9.32
C GLN A 98 1.18 -33.89 -8.98
N LYS A 99 2.16 -33.68 -9.87
CA LYS A 99 3.55 -34.07 -9.61
C LYS A 99 4.12 -33.26 -8.46
N VAL A 100 4.92 -33.91 -7.62
CA VAL A 100 5.57 -33.28 -6.46
C VAL A 100 6.37 -32.03 -6.86
N ARG A 101 7.10 -32.10 -7.98
CA ARG A 101 7.92 -30.97 -8.48
C ARG A 101 7.07 -29.75 -8.84
N GLU A 102 5.89 -29.95 -9.42
CA GLU A 102 4.97 -28.87 -9.80
C GLU A 102 4.39 -28.22 -8.55
N PHE A 103 3.97 -29.03 -7.58
CA PHE A 103 3.47 -28.54 -6.30
C PHE A 103 4.53 -27.73 -5.52
N ILE A 104 5.79 -28.18 -5.51
CA ILE A 104 6.89 -27.43 -4.87
C ILE A 104 7.06 -26.05 -5.51
N ILE A 105 6.99 -25.96 -6.84
CA ILE A 105 7.11 -24.67 -7.56
C ILE A 105 5.95 -23.74 -7.19
N GLU A 106 4.73 -24.24 -7.13
CA GLU A 106 3.56 -23.46 -6.70
C GLU A 106 3.68 -23.00 -5.25
N LEU A 107 4.11 -23.90 -4.36
CA LEU A 107 4.33 -23.60 -2.94
C LEU A 107 5.37 -22.48 -2.76
N GLN A 108 6.49 -22.55 -3.49
CA GLN A 108 7.53 -21.52 -3.49
C GLN A 108 7.03 -20.18 -4.04
N LYS A 109 6.28 -20.19 -5.15
CA LYS A 109 5.66 -18.98 -5.70
C LYS A 109 4.69 -18.32 -4.72
N GLN A 110 3.96 -19.10 -3.93
CA GLN A 110 3.07 -18.57 -2.91
C GLN A 110 3.84 -18.08 -1.68
N ALA A 111 4.88 -18.80 -1.24
CA ALA A 111 5.76 -18.40 -0.14
C ALA A 111 6.42 -17.03 -0.38
N ALA A 112 6.83 -16.75 -1.62
CA ALA A 112 7.43 -15.47 -2.01
C ALA A 112 6.51 -14.26 -1.76
N LYS A 113 5.20 -14.45 -1.63
CA LYS A 113 4.21 -13.40 -1.35
C LYS A 113 3.88 -13.23 0.14
N CYS A 114 4.38 -14.14 0.99
CA CYS A 114 3.99 -14.26 2.39
C CYS A 114 4.96 -13.60 3.37
N ASN A 115 6.04 -12.98 2.87
CA ASN A 115 7.07 -12.29 3.66
C ASN A 115 7.56 -13.09 4.89
N PHE A 116 7.78 -14.40 4.73
CA PHE A 116 8.22 -15.29 5.82
C PHE A 116 9.63 -14.97 6.37
N GLY A 117 10.35 -13.98 5.81
CA GLY A 117 11.75 -13.74 6.14
C GLY A 117 12.63 -14.93 5.77
N TYR A 118 13.58 -15.28 6.63
CA TYR A 118 14.54 -16.36 6.38
C TYR A 118 14.02 -17.76 6.75
N GLN A 119 12.92 -17.87 7.50
CA GLN A 119 12.42 -19.13 8.04
C GLN A 119 10.90 -19.21 8.02
N LEU A 120 10.37 -20.38 7.64
CA LEU A 120 8.97 -20.70 7.81
C LEU A 120 8.73 -21.04 9.29
N HIS A 121 8.14 -20.11 10.05
CA HIS A 121 7.60 -20.43 11.37
C HIS A 121 6.33 -21.28 11.17
N VAL A 122 6.40 -22.53 11.66
CA VAL A 122 5.34 -23.53 11.62
C VAL A 122 4.38 -23.32 12.80
#